data_AF-V3ZUG8-F1
#
_entry.id   AF-V3ZUG8-F1
#
_cell.length_a   1.000
_cell.length_b   1.000
_cell.length_c   1.000
_cell.angle_alpha   90.00
_cell.angle_beta   90.00
_cell.angle_gamma   90.00
#
_symmetry.space_group_name_H-M   'P 1'
#
loop_
_entity.id
_entity.type
_entity.pdbx_description
1 polymer ?
#
loop_
_entity_poly.entity_id
_entity_poly.type
_entity_poly.pdbx_seq_one_letter_code
_entity_poly.pdbx_strand_id
1 'polypeptide(L)'
;MKCVAIFAVAMVMVMMPESEALLNLLNGGGGNGGLLGGVLGNNGLLGGILGSNGLLGGLLGQNGLVGGLLGSNGLVGGVLGGNRQSVEASAMVLAKLNAGISDGVVTKAELGAALNLGGGDLDGILANIDLNVDAKIDLKELLDLEILVVLQGLLGLDLGNILGNLSNLGNLGNIGNLGNLGNVGNVGNLLGR
;
A
#
# COMPACT_ATOMS: atom_id res chain seq x y z
N MET A 1 -64.53 -32.68 47.26
CA MET A 1 -64.34 -31.54 48.18
C MET A 1 -63.01 -30.80 47.98
N LYS A 2 -61.86 -31.48 47.83
CA LYS A 2 -60.55 -30.81 47.62
C LYS A 2 -60.48 -29.92 46.37
N CYS A 3 -61.08 -30.33 45.25
CA CYS A 3 -61.13 -29.52 44.02
C CYS A 3 -61.95 -28.23 44.19
N VAL A 4 -63.02 -28.27 44.99
CA VAL A 4 -63.87 -27.09 45.29
C VAL A 4 -63.10 -26.09 46.15
N ALA A 5 -62.33 -26.58 47.13
CA ALA A 5 -61.47 -25.73 47.96
C ALA A 5 -60.33 -25.07 47.15
N ILE A 6 -59.69 -25.81 46.24
CA ILE A 6 -58.65 -25.26 45.35
C ILE A 6 -59.24 -24.19 44.42
N PHE A 7 -60.42 -24.45 43.84
CA PHE A 7 -61.10 -23.48 42.98
C PHE A 7 -61.49 -22.21 43.74
N ALA A 8 -62.01 -22.35 44.96
CA ALA A 8 -62.36 -21.22 45.81
C ALA A 8 -61.13 -20.38 46.21
N VAL A 9 -60.01 -21.01 46.58
CA VAL A 9 -58.76 -20.31 46.92
C VAL A 9 -58.18 -19.58 45.72
N ALA A 10 -58.16 -20.21 44.54
CA ALA A 10 -57.71 -19.58 43.30
C ALA A 10 -58.59 -18.38 42.92
N MET A 11 -59.92 -18.50 43.07
CA MET A 11 -60.84 -17.40 42.76
C MET A 11 -60.69 -16.23 43.73
N VAL A 12 -60.53 -16.53 45.02
CA VAL A 12 -60.25 -15.52 46.04
C VAL A 12 -58.93 -14.82 45.77
N MET A 13 -57.87 -15.53 45.37
CA MET A 13 -56.59 -14.93 44.99
C MET A 13 -56.66 -14.06 43.73
N VAL A 14 -57.47 -14.43 42.73
CA VAL A 14 -57.69 -13.62 41.51
C VAL A 14 -58.51 -12.35 41.80
N MET A 15 -59.37 -12.38 42.82
CA MET A 15 -60.23 -11.27 43.22
C MET A 15 -59.63 -10.35 44.29
N MET A 16 -58.36 -10.56 44.70
CA MET A 16 -57.73 -9.67 45.68
C MET A 16 -57.29 -8.35 45.01
N PRO A 17 -57.61 -7.18 45.60
CA PRO A 17 -57.21 -5.88 45.04
C PRO A 17 -55.68 -5.68 45.01
N GLU A 18 -54.95 -6.40 45.86
CA GLU A 18 -53.48 -6.33 45.97
C GLU A 18 -52.78 -6.93 44.75
N SER A 19 -53.32 -8.00 44.15
CA SER A 19 -52.75 -8.59 42.93
C SER A 19 -52.94 -7.68 41.71
N GLU A 20 -54.06 -6.97 41.62
CA GLU A 20 -54.27 -5.98 40.55
C GLU A 20 -53.37 -4.76 40.71
N ALA A 21 -53.13 -4.31 41.95
CA ALA A 21 -52.21 -3.21 42.24
C ALA A 21 -50.77 -3.54 41.83
N LEU A 22 -50.30 -4.76 42.14
CA LEU A 22 -48.99 -5.24 41.70
C LEU A 22 -48.91 -5.38 40.17
N LEU A 23 -49.95 -5.92 39.55
CA LEU A 23 -50.00 -6.06 38.09
C LEU A 23 -49.98 -4.68 37.41
N ASN A 24 -50.65 -3.68 37.97
CA ASN A 24 -50.65 -2.30 37.47
C ASN A 24 -49.32 -1.59 37.71
N LEU A 25 -48.65 -1.83 38.84
CA LEU A 25 -47.32 -1.30 39.08
C LEU A 25 -46.29 -1.87 38.09
N LEU A 26 -46.40 -3.15 37.76
CA LEU A 26 -45.50 -3.82 36.82
C LEU A 26 -45.82 -3.47 35.37
N ASN A 27 -47.08 -3.59 34.95
CA ASN A 27 -47.52 -3.49 33.55
C ASN A 27 -48.32 -2.23 33.20
N GLY A 28 -48.46 -1.28 34.13
CA GLY A 28 -49.12 0.01 33.87
C GLY A 28 -50.58 -0.09 33.43
N GLY A 29 -51.31 -1.15 33.81
CA GLY A 29 -52.70 -1.37 33.39
C GLY A 29 -52.86 -1.71 31.90
N GLY A 30 -51.85 -2.36 31.29
CA GLY A 30 -51.85 -2.69 29.87
C GLY A 30 -51.23 -1.62 28.97
N GLY A 31 -50.70 -0.54 29.56
CA GLY A 31 -49.91 0.48 28.88
C GLY A 31 -48.42 0.41 29.26
N ASN A 32 -47.56 1.04 28.46
CA ASN A 32 -46.09 1.02 28.66
C ASN A 32 -45.60 1.87 29.86
N GLY A 33 -46.47 2.23 30.81
CA GLY A 33 -46.18 3.16 31.92
C GLY A 33 -45.78 2.52 33.24
N GLY A 34 -45.86 1.19 33.37
CA GLY A 34 -45.41 0.46 34.57
C GLY A 34 -43.90 0.25 34.63
N LEU A 35 -43.38 -0.34 35.72
CA LEU A 35 -41.95 -0.60 35.90
C LEU A 35 -41.35 -1.42 34.74
N LEU A 36 -42.07 -2.43 34.23
CA LEU A 36 -41.62 -3.21 33.08
C LEU A 36 -41.63 -2.38 31.80
N GLY A 37 -42.57 -1.46 31.63
CA GLY A 37 -42.57 -0.51 30.52
C GLY A 37 -41.40 0.48 30.59
N GLY A 38 -41.07 0.97 31.78
CA GLY A 38 -39.92 1.86 32.01
C GLY A 38 -38.56 1.17 31.81
N VAL A 39 -38.46 -0.14 32.01
CA VAL A 39 -37.23 -0.90 31.78
C VAL A 39 -37.16 -1.48 30.37
N LEU A 40 -38.17 -2.25 29.95
CA LEU A 40 -38.19 -3.05 28.72
C LEU A 40 -38.87 -2.35 27.53
N GLY A 41 -39.64 -1.28 27.76
CA GLY A 41 -40.31 -0.56 26.69
C GLY A 41 -39.31 0.07 25.73
N ASN A 42 -39.77 0.37 24.50
CA ASN A 42 -38.94 0.97 23.45
C ASN A 42 -38.30 2.31 23.86
N ASN A 43 -38.95 3.05 24.75
CA ASN A 43 -38.46 4.30 25.33
C ASN A 43 -37.96 4.12 26.77
N GLY A 44 -37.95 2.88 27.27
CA GLY A 44 -37.43 2.51 28.58
C GLY A 44 -35.91 2.36 28.54
N LEU A 45 -35.32 1.99 29.69
CA LEU A 45 -33.87 1.90 29.86
C LEU A 45 -33.21 0.95 28.83
N LEU A 46 -33.73 -0.26 28.65
CA LEU A 46 -33.20 -1.21 27.66
C LEU A 46 -33.53 -0.78 26.23
N GLY A 47 -34.68 -0.15 25.98
CA GLY A 47 -35.00 0.42 24.67
C GLY A 47 -34.01 1.51 24.25
N GLY A 48 -33.63 2.39 25.18
CA GLY A 48 -32.62 3.44 24.97
C GLY A 48 -31.19 2.93 24.83
N ILE A 49 -30.86 1.74 25.34
CA ILE A 49 -29.52 1.14 25.21
C ILE A 49 -29.46 0.22 23.98
N LEU A 50 -30.37 -0.75 23.87
CA LEU A 50 -30.33 -1.85 22.91
C LEU A 50 -31.20 -1.61 21.67
N GLY A 51 -32.13 -0.67 21.72
CA GLY A 51 -32.98 -0.35 20.59
C GLY A 51 -32.18 0.15 19.38
N SER A 52 -32.78 0.07 18.19
CA SER A 52 -32.14 0.47 16.93
C SER A 52 -31.66 1.92 16.91
N ASN A 53 -32.33 2.79 17.68
CA ASN A 53 -31.97 4.20 17.87
C ASN A 53 -31.31 4.46 19.24
N GLY A 54 -31.09 3.41 20.02
CA GLY A 54 -30.42 3.47 21.32
C GLY A 54 -28.89 3.56 21.17
N LEU A 55 -28.20 3.62 22.30
CA LEU A 55 -26.73 3.76 22.34
C LEU A 55 -26.01 2.68 21.54
N LEU A 56 -26.42 1.41 21.67
CA LEU A 56 -25.81 0.29 20.95
C LEU A 56 -26.21 0.29 19.47
N GLY A 57 -27.45 0.68 19.15
CA GLY A 57 -27.89 0.88 17.76
C GLY A 57 -27.10 1.99 17.05
N GLY A 58 -26.83 3.09 17.74
CA GLY A 58 -25.97 4.18 17.23
C GLY A 58 -24.48 3.84 17.19
N LEU A 59 -24.01 2.88 17.99
CA LEU A 59 -22.61 2.43 17.96
C LEU A 59 -22.39 1.33 16.91
N LEU A 60 -23.19 0.27 16.94
CA LEU A 60 -22.99 -0.97 16.17
C LEU A 60 -23.93 -1.11 14.96
N GLY A 61 -24.98 -0.30 14.87
CA GLY A 61 -25.88 -0.32 13.73
C GLY A 61 -25.16 0.02 12.43
N GLN A 62 -25.79 -0.27 11.29
CA GLN A 62 -25.18 -0.08 9.97
C GLN A 62 -24.74 1.37 9.72
N ASN A 63 -25.49 2.34 10.25
CA ASN A 63 -25.17 3.76 10.17
C ASN A 63 -24.51 4.28 11.47
N GLY A 64 -24.19 3.38 12.40
CA GLY A 64 -23.53 3.70 13.65
C GLY A 64 -22.02 3.89 13.47
N LEU A 65 -21.34 4.31 14.53
CA LEU A 65 -19.89 4.60 14.47
C LEU A 65 -19.05 3.39 13.98
N VAL A 66 -19.31 2.19 14.52
CA VAL A 66 -18.61 0.96 14.12
C VAL A 66 -19.06 0.51 12.73
N GLY A 67 -20.36 0.62 12.41
CA GLY A 67 -20.89 0.32 11.07
C GLY A 67 -20.28 1.22 9.98
N GLY A 68 -20.13 2.51 10.26
CA GLY A 68 -19.48 3.47 9.38
C GLY A 68 -17.96 3.35 9.32
N LEU A 69 -17.31 2.73 10.31
CA LEU A 69 -15.87 2.45 10.27
C LEU A 69 -15.57 1.13 9.55
N LEU A 70 -16.26 0.04 9.92
CA LEU A 70 -15.95 -1.33 9.50
C LEU A 70 -16.88 -1.90 8.44
N GLY A 71 -18.05 -1.29 8.22
CA GLY A 71 -18.98 -1.73 7.19
C GLY A 71 -18.37 -1.65 5.79
N SER A 72 -18.99 -2.32 4.82
CA SER A 72 -18.48 -2.42 3.44
C SER A 72 -18.25 -1.07 2.77
N ASN A 73 -19.04 -0.06 3.14
CA ASN A 73 -18.94 1.32 2.67
C ASN A 73 -18.24 2.23 3.69
N GLY A 74 -17.77 1.68 4.79
CA GLY A 74 -17.07 2.41 5.84
C GLY A 74 -15.60 2.65 5.50
N LEU A 75 -14.89 3.40 6.34
CA LEU A 75 -13.49 3.76 6.07
C LEU A 75 -12.60 2.52 5.89
N VAL A 76 -12.65 1.55 6.81
CA VAL A 76 -11.84 0.32 6.74
C VAL A 76 -12.34 -0.59 5.61
N GLY A 77 -13.66 -0.74 5.45
CA GLY A 77 -14.23 -1.54 4.37
C GLY A 77 -13.92 -0.97 2.98
N GLY A 78 -13.89 0.36 2.83
CA GLY A 78 -13.48 1.04 1.62
C GLY A 78 -11.99 0.89 1.34
N VAL A 79 -11.13 1.04 2.34
CA VAL A 79 -9.67 0.89 2.19
C VAL A 79 -9.27 -0.55 1.86
N LEU A 80 -9.79 -1.54 2.59
CA LEU A 80 -9.41 -2.95 2.43
C LEU A 80 -10.24 -3.69 1.37
N GLY A 81 -11.51 -3.32 1.19
CA GLY A 81 -12.45 -3.99 0.28
C GLY A 81 -12.63 -3.28 -1.06
N GLY A 82 -12.40 -1.96 -1.11
CA GLY A 82 -12.64 -1.14 -2.30
C GLY A 82 -11.54 -1.21 -3.36
N ASN A 83 -10.34 -1.65 -2.99
CA ASN A 83 -9.17 -1.54 -3.87
C ASN A 83 -8.80 -2.81 -4.62
N ARG A 84 -9.78 -3.69 -4.93
CA ARG A 84 -9.55 -4.85 -5.82
C ARG A 84 -8.88 -4.43 -7.12
N GLN A 85 -9.25 -3.27 -7.65
CA GLN A 85 -8.64 -2.70 -8.85
C GLN A 85 -7.15 -2.36 -8.66
N SER A 86 -6.73 -1.83 -7.50
CA SER A 86 -5.29 -1.63 -7.22
C SER A 86 -4.56 -2.94 -6.97
N VAL A 87 -5.20 -3.92 -6.31
CA VAL A 87 -4.57 -5.23 -6.06
C VAL A 87 -4.42 -5.99 -7.39
N GLU A 88 -5.43 -5.94 -8.25
CA GLU A 88 -5.39 -6.49 -9.61
C GLU A 88 -4.38 -5.74 -10.49
N ALA A 89 -4.31 -4.41 -10.41
CA ALA A 89 -3.28 -3.64 -11.09
C ALA A 89 -1.88 -4.05 -10.63
N SER A 90 -1.63 -4.13 -9.32
CA SER A 90 -0.35 -4.59 -8.78
C SER A 90 -0.03 -6.04 -9.18
N ALA A 91 -1.01 -6.95 -9.15
CA ALA A 91 -0.82 -8.33 -9.59
C ALA A 91 -0.53 -8.42 -11.10
N MET A 92 -1.15 -7.57 -11.91
CA MET A 92 -0.94 -7.50 -13.35
C MET A 92 0.45 -6.94 -13.70
N VAL A 93 0.91 -5.91 -12.98
CA VAL A 93 2.28 -5.38 -13.09
C VAL A 93 3.28 -6.46 -12.69
N LEU A 94 3.05 -7.17 -11.58
CA LEU A 94 3.93 -8.24 -11.11
C LEU A 94 4.00 -9.41 -12.10
N ALA A 95 2.87 -9.80 -12.68
CA ALA A 95 2.81 -10.85 -13.70
C ALA A 95 3.56 -10.46 -14.99
N LYS A 96 3.43 -9.20 -15.44
CA LYS A 96 4.15 -8.67 -16.61
C LYS A 96 5.65 -8.61 -16.37
N LEU A 97 6.07 -8.12 -15.20
CA LEU A 97 7.48 -8.07 -14.81
C LEU A 97 8.07 -9.48 -14.68
N ASN A 98 7.37 -10.41 -14.04
CA ASN A 98 7.86 -11.78 -13.84
C ASN A 98 7.98 -12.56 -15.16
N ALA A 99 7.04 -12.37 -16.10
CA ALA A 99 7.13 -12.94 -17.44
C ALA A 99 8.34 -12.35 -18.19
N GLY A 100 8.48 -11.03 -18.18
CA GLY A 100 9.58 -10.36 -18.86
C GLY A 100 10.98 -10.67 -18.29
N ILE A 101 11.11 -10.78 -16.96
CA ILE A 101 12.36 -11.17 -16.28
C ILE A 101 12.71 -12.64 -16.57
N SER A 102 11.70 -13.53 -16.68
CA SER A 102 11.94 -14.96 -16.95
C SER A 102 12.40 -15.24 -18.38
N ASP A 103 11.98 -14.41 -19.35
CA ASP A 103 12.39 -14.52 -20.74
C ASP A 103 13.72 -13.78 -21.04
N GLY A 104 14.27 -13.07 -20.05
CA GLY A 104 15.57 -12.37 -20.15
C GLY A 104 15.59 -11.17 -21.08
N VAL A 105 14.44 -10.73 -21.60
CA VAL A 105 14.33 -9.62 -22.56
C VAL A 105 13.07 -8.83 -22.25
N VAL A 106 13.13 -7.90 -21.28
CA VAL A 106 12.12 -6.85 -21.16
C VAL A 106 12.59 -5.69 -22.01
N THR A 107 11.87 -5.35 -23.07
CA THR A 107 12.18 -4.12 -23.80
C THR A 107 11.83 -2.91 -22.94
N LYS A 108 12.56 -1.81 -23.13
CA LYS A 108 12.25 -0.53 -22.47
C LYS A 108 10.78 -0.11 -22.58
N ALA A 109 10.14 -0.37 -23.73
CA ALA A 109 8.73 -0.05 -23.95
C ALA A 109 7.80 -0.91 -23.08
N GLU A 110 8.10 -2.20 -22.94
CA GLU A 110 7.34 -3.13 -22.10
C GLU A 110 7.51 -2.83 -20.63
N LEU A 111 8.73 -2.48 -20.20
CA LEU A 111 9.01 -2.07 -18.82
C LEU A 111 8.31 -0.74 -18.48
N GLY A 112 8.38 0.24 -19.39
CA GLY A 112 7.69 1.52 -19.23
C GLY A 112 6.17 1.37 -19.17
N ALA A 113 5.60 0.52 -20.03
CA ALA A 113 4.18 0.19 -20.01
C ALA A 113 3.74 -0.59 -18.76
N ALA A 114 4.60 -1.48 -18.24
CA ALA A 114 4.35 -2.21 -17.00
C ALA A 114 4.39 -1.29 -15.77
N LEU A 115 5.31 -0.31 -15.75
CA LEU A 115 5.49 0.60 -14.62
C LEU A 115 4.72 1.92 -14.74
N ASN A 116 4.01 2.13 -15.85
CA ASN A 116 3.32 3.38 -16.18
C ASN A 116 4.28 4.60 -16.12
N LEU A 117 5.48 4.43 -16.64
CA LEU A 117 6.53 5.44 -16.70
C LEU A 117 6.72 5.95 -18.14
N GLY A 118 7.04 7.23 -18.28
CA GLY A 118 7.35 7.83 -19.58
C GLY A 118 8.69 7.34 -20.13
N GLY A 119 8.87 7.40 -21.46
CA GLY A 119 10.09 6.93 -22.11
C GLY A 119 11.38 7.58 -21.60
N GLY A 120 11.32 8.86 -21.22
CA GLY A 120 12.47 9.61 -20.69
C GLY A 120 12.83 9.28 -19.24
N ASP A 121 11.84 8.91 -18.41
CA ASP A 121 12.09 8.51 -17.02
C ASP A 121 12.84 7.17 -16.97
N LEU A 122 12.48 6.25 -17.86
CA LEU A 122 13.17 4.97 -18.01
C LEU A 122 14.57 5.13 -18.61
N ASP A 123 14.78 6.07 -19.54
CA ASP A 123 16.10 6.33 -20.13
C ASP A 123 17.14 6.69 -19.08
N GLY A 124 16.80 7.58 -18.15
CA GLY A 124 17.74 7.98 -17.09
C GLY A 124 18.08 6.85 -16.12
N ILE A 125 17.12 5.95 -15.86
CA ILE A 125 17.32 4.78 -14.99
C ILE A 125 18.16 3.71 -15.72
N LEU A 126 17.82 3.42 -16.97
CA LEU A 126 18.48 2.41 -17.81
C LEU A 126 19.91 2.81 -18.18
N ALA A 127 20.20 4.09 -18.42
CA ALA A 127 21.54 4.57 -18.77
C ALA A 127 22.61 4.28 -17.69
N ASN A 128 22.20 4.02 -16.44
CA ASN A 128 23.12 3.65 -15.36
C ASN A 128 23.34 2.13 -15.23
N ILE A 129 22.58 1.30 -15.97
CA ILE A 129 22.52 -0.16 -15.81
C ILE A 129 22.84 -0.88 -17.13
N ASP A 130 22.35 -0.37 -18.25
CA ASP A 130 22.63 -0.85 -19.61
C ASP A 130 24.01 -0.35 -20.07
N LEU A 131 25.01 -1.22 -19.98
CA LEU A 131 26.41 -0.91 -20.29
C LEU A 131 26.74 -0.95 -21.78
N ASN A 132 25.91 -1.61 -22.60
CA ASN A 132 26.14 -1.79 -24.04
C ASN A 132 25.23 -0.91 -24.92
N VAL A 133 24.27 -0.21 -24.30
CA VAL A 133 23.35 0.76 -24.91
C VAL A 133 22.44 0.11 -25.96
N ASP A 134 22.07 -1.16 -25.76
CA ASP A 134 21.14 -1.88 -26.64
C ASP A 134 19.67 -1.80 -26.18
N ALA A 135 19.43 -1.05 -25.10
CA ALA A 135 18.15 -0.83 -24.44
C ALA A 135 17.58 -2.09 -23.75
N LYS A 136 18.44 -3.04 -23.38
CA LYS A 136 18.11 -4.21 -22.56
C LYS A 136 18.96 -4.24 -21.29
N ILE A 137 18.46 -4.97 -20.29
CA ILE A 137 19.23 -5.36 -19.11
C ILE A 137 19.20 -6.88 -19.09
N ASP A 138 20.32 -7.52 -19.43
CA ASP A 138 20.45 -8.96 -19.48
C ASP A 138 21.74 -9.46 -18.79
N LEU A 139 22.02 -10.76 -18.90
CA LEU A 139 23.19 -11.36 -18.24
C LEU A 139 24.49 -11.03 -18.97
N LYS A 140 24.42 -10.58 -20.21
CA LYS A 140 25.57 -10.21 -21.02
C LYS A 140 26.24 -8.96 -20.48
N GLU A 141 25.49 -7.98 -19.96
CA GLU A 141 26.08 -6.80 -19.31
C GLU A 141 26.91 -7.19 -18.08
N LEU A 142 26.43 -8.17 -17.29
CA LEU A 142 27.18 -8.71 -16.16
C LEU A 142 28.38 -9.54 -16.62
N LEU A 143 28.25 -10.32 -17.68
CA LEU A 143 29.33 -11.13 -18.24
C LEU A 143 30.45 -10.24 -18.82
N ASP A 144 30.10 -9.15 -19.50
CA ASP A 144 31.06 -8.19 -20.06
C ASP A 144 31.84 -7.48 -18.93
N LEU A 145 31.18 -7.21 -17.79
CA LEU A 145 31.81 -6.70 -16.56
C LEU A 145 32.68 -7.76 -15.85
N GLU A 146 32.18 -8.98 -15.71
CA GLU A 146 32.88 -10.09 -15.08
C GLU A 146 34.13 -10.46 -15.87
N ILE A 147 34.07 -10.53 -17.20
CA ILE A 147 35.24 -10.75 -18.06
C ILE A 147 36.28 -9.67 -17.80
N LEU A 148 35.88 -8.40 -17.72
CA LEU A 148 36.81 -7.31 -17.46
C LEU A 148 37.47 -7.45 -16.07
N VAL A 149 36.69 -7.72 -15.02
CA VAL A 149 37.17 -7.85 -13.62
C VAL A 149 38.00 -9.12 -13.40
N VAL A 150 37.58 -10.25 -13.98
CA VAL A 150 38.32 -11.52 -13.94
C VAL A 150 39.63 -11.41 -14.70
N LEU A 151 39.65 -10.75 -15.87
CA LEU A 151 40.89 -10.48 -16.59
C LEU A 151 41.84 -9.58 -15.77
N GLN A 152 41.33 -8.62 -14.98
CA GLN A 152 42.20 -7.84 -14.07
C GLN A 152 42.89 -8.74 -13.04
N GLY A 153 42.13 -9.64 -12.41
CA GLY A 153 42.65 -10.57 -11.42
C GLY A 153 43.62 -11.60 -12.02
N LEU A 154 43.33 -12.11 -13.22
CA LEU A 154 44.14 -13.14 -13.88
C LEU A 154 45.41 -12.58 -14.54
N LEU A 155 45.33 -11.39 -15.14
CA LEU A 155 46.45 -10.72 -15.80
C LEU A 155 47.25 -9.82 -14.85
N GLY A 156 46.83 -9.69 -13.59
CA GLY A 156 47.47 -8.81 -12.61
C GLY A 156 47.41 -7.33 -13.00
N LEU A 157 46.42 -6.95 -13.80
CA LEU A 157 46.25 -5.58 -14.26
C LEU A 157 45.49 -4.80 -13.18
N ASP A 158 46.15 -3.81 -12.58
CA ASP A 158 45.47 -2.87 -11.70
C ASP A 158 44.77 -1.80 -12.55
N LEU A 159 43.50 -2.06 -12.87
CA LEU A 159 42.70 -1.19 -13.72
C LEU A 159 42.60 0.24 -13.16
N GLY A 160 42.63 0.42 -11.84
CA GLY A 160 42.62 1.74 -11.21
C GLY A 160 43.87 2.54 -11.58
N ASN A 161 45.03 1.89 -11.53
CA ASN A 161 46.30 2.49 -11.96
C ASN A 161 46.35 2.73 -13.48
N ILE A 162 45.82 1.81 -14.29
CA ILE A 162 45.81 1.97 -15.77
C ILE A 162 44.89 3.12 -16.19
N LEU A 163 43.69 3.21 -15.62
CA LEU A 163 42.73 4.29 -15.88
C LEU A 163 43.26 5.64 -15.38
N GLY A 164 43.87 5.67 -14.20
CA GLY A 164 44.58 6.86 -13.70
C GLY A 164 45.71 7.31 -14.64
N ASN A 165 46.47 6.35 -15.19
CA ASN A 165 47.53 6.63 -16.16
C ASN A 165 46.99 7.11 -17.53
N LEU A 166 45.83 6.62 -17.99
CA LEU A 166 45.13 7.12 -19.17
C LEU A 166 44.60 8.55 -18.97
N SER A 167 44.08 8.88 -17.79
CA SER A 167 43.73 10.26 -17.45
C SER A 167 44.97 11.18 -17.46
N ASN A 168 46.12 10.69 -16.99
CA ASN A 168 47.39 11.41 -17.11
C ASN A 168 47.89 11.53 -18.57
N LEU A 169 47.58 10.58 -19.44
CA LEU A 169 47.82 10.69 -20.89
C LEU A 169 46.89 11.72 -21.55
N GLY A 170 45.67 11.89 -21.07
CA GLY A 170 44.80 13.01 -21.44
C GLY A 170 45.46 14.36 -21.13
N ASN A 171 46.16 14.47 -19.99
CA ASN A 171 47.00 15.63 -19.67
C ASN A 171 48.25 15.74 -20.57
N LEU A 172 48.73 14.64 -21.16
CA LEU A 172 49.74 14.66 -22.24
C LEU A 172 49.18 15.24 -23.55
N GLY A 173 47.86 15.31 -23.74
CA GLY A 173 47.25 16.09 -24.82
C GLY A 173 47.69 17.57 -24.78
N ASN A 174 48.05 18.09 -23.60
CA ASN A 174 48.70 19.41 -23.47
C ASN A 174 50.15 19.44 -24.03
N ILE A 175 50.77 18.31 -24.39
CA ILE A 175 51.99 18.29 -25.23
C ILE A 175 51.67 18.73 -26.66
N GLY A 176 50.44 18.60 -27.15
CA GLY A 176 50.01 19.25 -28.39
C GLY A 176 50.26 20.77 -28.37
N ASN A 177 50.17 21.41 -27.19
CA ASN A 177 50.54 22.82 -27.00
C ASN A 177 52.06 23.07 -27.01
N LEU A 178 52.92 22.05 -26.81
CA LEU A 178 54.37 22.16 -27.08
C LEU A 178 54.66 22.25 -28.58
N GLY A 179 53.81 21.67 -29.44
CA GLY A 179 53.88 21.90 -30.89
C GLY A 179 53.72 23.38 -31.27
N ASN A 180 52.88 24.12 -30.53
CA ASN A 180 52.77 25.57 -30.67
C ASN A 180 54.03 26.32 -30.19
N LEU A 181 54.79 25.78 -29.23
CA LEU A 181 56.11 26.32 -28.85
C LEU A 181 57.15 26.10 -29.96
N GLY A 182 57.07 25.00 -30.70
CA GLY A 182 57.86 24.77 -31.91
C GLY A 182 57.60 25.84 -32.99
N ASN A 183 56.36 26.31 -33.12
CA ASN A 183 56.04 27.46 -33.98
C ASN A 183 56.62 28.79 -33.46
N VAL A 184 56.74 29.00 -32.14
CA VAL A 184 57.49 30.14 -31.58
C VAL A 184 58.98 30.07 -31.94
N GLY A 185 59.57 28.88 -31.94
CA GLY A 185 60.94 28.65 -32.42
C GLY A 185 61.13 29.01 -33.90
N ASN A 186 60.14 28.72 -34.75
CA ASN A 186 60.14 29.12 -36.16
C ASN A 186 59.96 30.64 -36.37
N VAL A 187 59.23 31.34 -35.48
CA VAL A 187 59.14 32.82 -35.51
C VAL A 187 60.49 33.46 -35.19
N GLY A 188 61.26 32.90 -34.25
CA GLY A 188 62.64 33.37 -33.97
C GLY A 188 63.58 33.25 -35.16
N ASN A 189 63.38 32.26 -36.02
CA ASN A 189 64.18 32.03 -37.23
C ASN A 189 63.75 32.93 -38.41
N LEU A 190 62.51 33.45 -38.39
CA LEU A 190 62.01 34.39 -39.39
C LEU A 190 62.40 35.85 -39.06
N LEU A 191 62.66 36.17 -37.79
CA LEU A 191 63.06 37.51 -37.33
C LEU A 191 64.60 37.70 -37.23
N GLY A 192 65.37 36.64 -37.48
CA GLY A 192 66.84 36.61 -37.38
C GLY A 192 67.61 36.84 -38.69
N ARG A 193 66.96 37.35 -39.75
CA ARG A 193 67.62 37.82 -40.99
C ARG A 193 67.13 39.20 -41.38
#